data_AF-A0A7V5CBQ3-F1
#
_entry.id   AF-A0A7V5CBQ3-F1
#
_cell.length_a   1.000
_cell.length_b   1.000
_cell.length_c   1.000
_cell.angle_alpha   90.00
_cell.angle_beta   90.00
_cell.angle_gamma   90.00
#
_symmetry.space_group_name_H-M   'P 1'
#
loop_
_entity.id
_entity.type
_entity.pdbx_description
1 polymer ?
#
loop_
_entity_poly.entity_id
_entity_poly.type
_entity_poly.pdbx_seq_one_letter_code
_entity_poly.pdbx_strand_id
1 'polypeptide(L)'
;ARGLDVTPGMIELFAKAGDARAVEALELIYAEEVGHVAYGSKWFHFLCGRQELDPKDTFHALVRQYFHGPLKPPFNAEKRAEAGLPPDFYWPLADT
;
A
#
# COMPACT_ATOMS: atom_id res chain seq x y z
N ALA A 1 0.42 1.79 -2.80
CA ALA A 1 0.99 2.61 -1.70
C ALA A 1 2.14 1.86 -1.05
N ARG A 2 3.37 2.40 -1.13
CA ARG A 2 4.54 1.83 -0.46
C ARG A 2 4.70 2.32 0.98
N GLY A 3 4.09 3.46 1.32
CA GLY A 3 4.20 4.10 2.65
C GLY A 3 3.76 3.18 3.79
N LEU A 4 2.71 2.38 3.59
CA LEU A 4 2.25 1.39 4.58
C LEU A 4 3.35 0.42 5.04
N ASP A 5 4.30 0.11 4.16
CA ASP A 5 5.31 -0.92 4.40
C ASP A 5 6.62 -0.34 4.95
N VAL A 6 7.01 0.85 4.50
CA VAL A 6 8.38 1.38 4.72
C VAL A 6 8.43 2.52 5.73
N THR A 7 7.34 3.28 5.89
CA THR A 7 7.32 4.44 6.77
C THR A 7 7.63 4.10 8.23
N PRO A 8 7.15 2.98 8.81
CA PRO A 8 7.55 2.59 10.17
C PRO A 8 9.07 2.47 10.34
N GLY A 9 9.76 1.84 9.38
CA GLY A 9 11.22 1.72 9.42
C GLY A 9 11.94 3.06 9.22
N MET A 10 11.37 3.97 8.44
CA MET A 10 11.89 5.33 8.28
C MET A 10 11.74 6.14 9.59
N ILE A 11 10.60 6.03 10.27
CA ILE A 11 10.37 6.67 11.58
C ILE A 11 11.43 6.19 12.58
N GLU A 12 11.66 4.88 12.68
CA GLU A 12 12.69 4.33 13.56
C GLU A 12 14.10 4.86 13.24
N LEU A 13 14.42 5.02 11.96
CA LEU A 13 15.72 5.53 11.51
C LEU A 13 15.92 6.98 11.96
N PHE A 14 14.94 7.85 11.73
CA PHE A 14 15.03 9.26 12.13
C PHE A 14 14.96 9.46 13.64
N ALA A 15 14.19 8.63 14.35
CA ALA A 15 14.18 8.62 15.81
C ALA A 15 15.56 8.31 16.39
N LYS A 16 16.25 7.29 15.84
CA LYS A 16 17.64 6.95 16.23
C LYS A 16 18.65 8.06 15.90
N ALA A 17 18.39 8.83 14.83
CA ALA A 17 19.21 9.97 14.45
C ALA A 17 18.92 11.24 15.26
N GLY A 18 17.87 11.24 16.12
CA GLY A 18 17.47 12.39 16.93
C GLY A 18 16.72 13.49 16.15
N ASP A 19 16.23 13.21 14.94
CA ASP A 19 15.47 14.17 14.14
C ASP A 19 13.97 14.10 14.48
N ALA A 20 13.58 14.80 15.54
CA ALA A 20 12.20 14.82 16.02
C ALA A 20 11.20 15.39 14.99
N ARG A 21 11.63 16.33 14.13
CA ARG A 21 10.75 16.94 13.12
C ARG A 21 10.42 15.96 12.00
N ALA A 22 11.41 15.18 11.57
CA ALA A 22 11.18 14.13 10.58
C ALA A 22 10.25 13.03 11.14
N VAL A 23 10.43 12.65 12.40
CA VAL A 23 9.56 11.67 13.08
C VAL A 23 8.10 12.15 13.10
N GLU A 24 7.85 13.36 13.61
CA GLU A 24 6.49 13.92 13.71
C GLU A 24 5.79 13.98 12.34
N ALA A 25 6.52 14.44 11.31
CA ALA A 25 5.97 14.52 9.96
C ALA A 25 5.62 13.13 9.39
N LEU A 26 6.49 12.14 9.58
CA LEU A 26 6.28 10.78 9.07
C LEU A 26 5.17 10.04 9.83
N GLU A 27 5.01 10.28 11.13
CA GLU A 27 3.90 9.73 11.92
C GLU A 27 2.55 10.25 11.43
N LEU A 28 2.45 11.56 11.16
CA LEU A 28 1.24 12.15 10.59
C LEU A 28 0.93 11.54 9.20
N ILE A 29 1.92 11.49 8.31
CA ILE A 29 1.76 10.91 6.97
C ILE A 29 1.32 9.43 7.07
N TYR A 30 1.93 8.66 7.98
CA TYR A 30 1.60 7.25 8.16
C TYR A 30 0.17 7.05 8.69
N ALA A 31 -0.28 7.91 9.60
CA ALA A 31 -1.64 7.89 10.13
C ALA A 31 -2.70 8.12 9.04
N GLU A 32 -2.40 8.97 8.06
CA GLU A 32 -3.30 9.27 6.94
C GLU A 32 -3.25 8.20 5.83
N GLU A 33 -2.11 7.51 5.67
CA GLU A 33 -1.87 6.61 4.54
C GLU A 33 -2.84 5.42 4.51
N VAL A 34 -3.24 4.85 5.66
CA VAL A 34 -4.24 3.76 5.70
C VAL A 34 -5.57 4.23 5.11
N GLY A 35 -6.03 5.42 5.51
CA GLY A 35 -7.27 6.01 5.01
C GLY A 35 -7.19 6.31 3.51
N HIS A 36 -6.07 6.88 3.05
CA HIS A 36 -5.83 7.14 1.64
C HIS A 36 -5.93 5.86 0.79
N VAL A 37 -5.28 4.78 1.21
CA VAL A 37 -5.33 3.48 0.52
C VAL A 37 -6.73 2.86 0.58
N ALA A 38 -7.42 2.97 1.72
CA ALA A 38 -8.77 2.45 1.90
C ALA A 38 -9.76 3.10 0.92
N TYR A 39 -9.70 4.43 0.76
CA TYR A 39 -10.55 5.13 -0.19
C TYR A 39 -10.25 4.73 -1.65
N GLY A 40 -8.97 4.58 -1.99
CA GLY A 40 -8.56 4.07 -3.30
C GLY A 40 -9.11 2.67 -3.57
N SER A 41 -8.93 1.75 -2.62
CA SER A 41 -9.45 0.37 -2.72
C SER A 41 -10.97 0.36 -2.87
N LYS A 42 -11.70 1.15 -2.07
CA LYS A 42 -13.16 1.25 -2.14
C LYS A 42 -13.65 1.65 -3.54
N TRP A 43 -13.08 2.71 -4.11
CA TRP A 43 -13.49 3.17 -5.44
C TRP A 43 -13.07 2.21 -6.55
N PHE A 44 -11.89 1.59 -6.42
CA PHE A 44 -11.44 0.56 -7.34
C PHE A 44 -12.40 -0.63 -7.39
N HIS A 45 -12.80 -1.17 -6.24
CA HIS A 45 -13.79 -2.25 -6.15
C HIS A 45 -15.15 -1.84 -6.71
N PHE A 46 -15.62 -0.62 -6.40
CA PHE A 46 -16.87 -0.08 -6.92
C PHE A 46 -16.86 -0.01 -8.46
N LEU A 47 -15.78 0.48 -9.07
CA LEU A 47 -15.67 0.60 -10.52
C LEU A 47 -15.54 -0.76 -11.21
N CYS A 48 -14.80 -1.72 -10.62
CA CYS A 48 -14.73 -3.09 -11.12
C CYS A 48 -16.11 -3.76 -11.10
N GLY A 49 -16.85 -3.62 -9.99
CA GLY A 49 -18.21 -4.17 -9.87
C GLY A 49 -19.19 -3.57 -10.88
N ARG A 50 -19.07 -2.28 -11.20
CA ARG A 50 -19.89 -1.63 -12.24
C ARG A 50 -19.57 -2.09 -13.66
N GLN A 51 -18.37 -2.61 -13.89
CA GLN A 51 -17.90 -3.09 -15.19
C GLN A 51 -17.88 -4.62 -15.28
N GLU A 52 -18.42 -5.32 -14.27
CA GLU A 52 -18.43 -6.78 -14.19
C GLU A 52 -17.01 -7.40 -14.27
N LEU A 53 -16.02 -6.69 -13.71
CA LEU A 53 -14.62 -7.13 -13.66
C LEU A 53 -14.27 -7.70 -12.28
N ASP A 54 -13.44 -8.74 -12.26
CA ASP A 54 -12.80 -9.19 -11.03
C ASP A 54 -11.74 -8.15 -10.58
N PRO A 55 -11.86 -7.59 -9.36
CA PRO A 55 -10.94 -6.56 -8.89
C PRO A 55 -9.48 -7.05 -8.80
N LYS A 56 -9.25 -8.29 -8.38
CA LYS A 56 -7.90 -8.83 -8.19
C LYS A 56 -7.20 -9.01 -9.54
N ASP A 57 -7.87 -9.62 -10.50
CA ASP A 57 -7.32 -9.84 -11.85
C ASP A 57 -7.07 -8.49 -12.55
N THR A 58 -8.01 -7.54 -12.39
CA THR A 58 -7.87 -6.17 -12.90
C THR A 58 -6.68 -5.46 -12.24
N PHE A 59 -6.52 -5.59 -10.93
CA PHE A 59 -5.39 -5.01 -10.21
C PHE A 59 -4.07 -5.58 -10.70
N HIS A 60 -3.96 -6.89 -10.85
CA HIS A 60 -2.76 -7.54 -11.39
C HIS A 60 -2.44 -7.06 -12.81
N ALA A 61 -3.44 -6.94 -13.68
CA ALA A 61 -3.27 -6.43 -15.04
C ALA A 61 -2.74 -4.98 -15.04
N LEU A 62 -3.36 -4.11 -14.24
CA LEU A 62 -2.97 -2.70 -14.13
C LEU A 62 -1.56 -2.55 -13.54
N VAL A 63 -1.22 -3.31 -12.50
CA VAL A 63 0.13 -3.28 -11.91
C VAL A 63 1.16 -3.71 -12.95
N ARG A 64 0.94 -4.81 -13.67
CA ARG A 64 1.87 -5.26 -14.72
C ARG A 64 2.00 -4.26 -15.87
N GLN A 65 0.92 -3.55 -16.21
CA GLN A 65 0.92 -2.55 -17.27
C GLN A 65 1.69 -1.29 -16.89
N TYR A 66 1.47 -0.78 -15.67
CA TYR A 66 1.92 0.55 -15.27
C TYR A 66 3.10 0.57 -14.29
N PHE A 67 3.43 -0.56 -13.67
CA PHE A 67 4.54 -0.68 -12.71
C PHE A 67 5.61 -1.62 -13.24
N HIS A 68 6.78 -1.08 -13.57
CA HIS A 68 7.85 -1.79 -14.28
C HIS A 68 8.86 -2.48 -13.35
N GLY A 69 8.38 -3.23 -12.36
CA GLY A 69 9.22 -4.03 -11.46
C GLY A 69 8.40 -4.88 -10.49
N PRO A 70 9.04 -5.79 -9.74
CA PRO A 70 8.33 -6.59 -8.74
C PRO A 70 7.89 -5.72 -7.56
N LEU A 71 6.75 -6.07 -6.95
CA LEU A 71 6.36 -5.51 -5.67
C LEU A 71 7.30 -6.04 -4.59
N LYS A 72 8.13 -5.18 -4.02
CA LYS A 72 9.15 -5.65 -3.07
C LYS A 72 8.57 -5.76 -1.66
N PRO A 73 8.79 -6.87 -0.93
CA PRO A 73 8.57 -6.91 0.52
C PRO A 73 9.52 -5.92 1.25
N PRO A 74 9.31 -5.65 2.55
CA PRO A 74 8.23 -6.16 3.40
C PRO A 74 6.86 -5.65 2.95
N PHE A 75 5.80 -6.37 3.30
CA PHE A 75 4.42 -5.89 3.18
C PHE A 75 3.78 -5.82 4.55
N ASN A 76 3.20 -4.67 4.90
CA ASN A 76 2.41 -4.54 6.11
C ASN A 76 1.02 -5.15 5.89
N ALA A 77 0.92 -6.46 6.10
CA ALA A 77 -0.30 -7.21 5.82
C ALA A 77 -1.51 -6.73 6.64
N GLU A 78 -1.27 -6.35 7.90
CA GLU A 78 -2.31 -5.82 8.79
C GLU A 78 -2.89 -4.51 8.24
N LYS A 79 -2.03 -3.51 7.97
CA LYS A 79 -2.49 -2.21 7.46
C LYS A 79 -3.04 -2.27 6.04
N ARG A 80 -2.52 -3.16 5.20
CA ARG A 80 -3.07 -3.39 3.86
C ARG A 80 -4.45 -4.04 3.94
N ALA A 81 -4.66 -5.00 4.84
CA ALA A 81 -5.97 -5.60 5.08
C ALA A 81 -6.98 -4.57 5.63
N GLU A 82 -6.58 -3.72 6.59
CA GLU A 82 -7.39 -2.59 7.07
C GLU A 82 -7.81 -1.65 5.92
N ALA A 83 -6.93 -1.46 4.93
CA ALA A 83 -7.19 -0.65 3.74
C ALA A 83 -7.94 -1.41 2.61
N GLY A 84 -8.43 -2.63 2.86
CA GLY A 84 -9.17 -3.42 1.88
C GLY A 84 -8.31 -3.98 0.75
N LEU A 85 -7.04 -4.27 1.02
CA LEU A 85 -6.11 -4.93 0.10
C LEU A 85 -5.60 -6.23 0.73
N PRO A 86 -6.29 -7.36 0.50
CA PRO A 86 -5.84 -8.65 1.02
C PRO A 86 -4.55 -9.15 0.34
N PRO A 87 -3.87 -10.14 0.95
CA PRO A 87 -2.59 -10.70 0.47
C PRO A 87 -2.52 -11.07 -1.02
N ASP A 88 -3.60 -11.60 -1.58
CA ASP A 88 -3.70 -12.05 -2.97
C ASP A 88 -3.64 -10.91 -4.01
N PHE A 89 -3.83 -9.66 -3.60
CA PHE A 89 -3.64 -8.51 -4.49
C PHE A 89 -2.16 -8.25 -4.80
N TYR A 90 -1.24 -8.53 -3.88
CA TYR A 90 0.15 -8.06 -3.99
C TYR A 90 1.23 -9.15 -3.88
N TRP A 91 1.01 -10.23 -3.11
CA TRP A 91 1.99 -11.31 -3.04
C TRP A 91 2.25 -12.00 -4.39
N PRO A 92 1.23 -12.28 -5.23
CA PRO A 92 1.46 -12.86 -6.55
C PRO A 92 2.25 -11.97 -7.52
N LEU A 93 2.49 -10.70 -7.15
CA LEU A 93 3.21 -9.71 -7.94
C LEU A 93 4.60 -9.41 -7.34
N ALA A 94 5.00 -10.11 -6.27
CA ALA A 94 6.24 -9.88 -5.56
C ALA A 94 7.45 -10.61 -6.18
N ASP A 95 7.21 -11.72 -6.88
CA ASP A 95 8.22 -12.53 -7.55
C ASP A 95 7.83 -12.77 -9.01
N THR A 96 8.29 -11.89 -9.89
CA THR A 96 8.41 -12.10 -11.35
C THR A 96 9.70 -11.47 -11.84
#